data_AF-A0A926UHM7-F1
#
_entry.id   AF-A0A926UHM7-F1
#
_cell.length_a   1.000
_cell.length_b   1.000
_cell.length_c   1.000
_cell.angle_alpha   90.00
_cell.angle_beta   90.00
_cell.angle_gamma   90.00
#
_symmetry.space_group_name_H-M   'P 1'
#
loop_
_entity.id
_entity.type
_entity.pdbx_description
1 polymer ?
#
loop_
_entity_poly.entity_id
_entity_poly.type
_entity_poly.pdbx_seq_one_letter_code
_entity_poly.pdbx_strand_id
1 'polypeptide(L)' 'MLAKGDGVAGKVDLISSAARGIGRVPTLRLAGEGADMVAKATGNYEI' A
#
# COMPACT_ATOMS: atom_id res chain seq x y z
N MET A 1 -15.52 -0.19 6.98
CA MET A 1 -14.98 -1.48 7.47
C MET A 1 -14.17 -2.08 6.33
N LEU A 2 -12.86 -2.31 6.49
CA LEU A 2 -12.07 -2.99 5.46
C LEU A 2 -12.29 -4.50 5.64
N ALA A 3 -12.82 -5.16 4.62
CA ALA A 3 -13.03 -6.60 4.64
C ALA A 3 -11.66 -7.31 4.63
N LYS A 4 -11.42 -8.19 5.61
CA LYS A 4 -10.26 -9.08 5.64
C LYS A 4 -10.54 -10.21 4.66
N GLY A 5 -9.97 -10.13 3.46
CA GLY A 5 -10.08 -11.19 2.45
C GLY A 5 -8.68 -11.61 2.04
N ASP A 6 -8.34 -12.89 2.19
CA ASP A 6 -6.96 -13.38 2.09
C ASP A 6 -6.44 -13.53 0.63
N GLY A 7 -7.07 -12.83 -0.33
CA GLY A 7 -6.89 -13.06 -1.77
C GLY A 7 -5.50 -12.76 -2.31
N VAL A 8 -4.69 -11.98 -1.57
CA VAL A 8 -3.32 -11.61 -1.95
C VAL A 8 -2.30 -11.95 -0.85
N ALA A 9 -2.67 -12.80 0.12
CA ALA A 9 -1.76 -13.28 1.13
C ALA A 9 -0.51 -13.94 0.51
N GLY A 10 0.68 -13.55 0.99
CA GLY A 10 1.97 -14.05 0.49
C GLY A 10 2.45 -13.41 -0.82
N LYS A 11 1.77 -12.36 -1.30
CA LYS A 11 2.25 -11.52 -2.41
C LYS A 11 2.86 -10.23 -1.87
N VAL A 12 3.85 -9.72 -2.60
CA VAL A 12 4.48 -8.42 -2.33
C VAL A 12 3.98 -7.42 -3.37
N ASP A 13 3.55 -6.24 -2.92
CA ASP A 13 3.14 -5.14 -3.80
C ASP A 13 3.98 -3.88 -3.58
N LEU A 14 4.27 -3.14 -4.67
CA LEU A 14 5.11 -1.95 -4.69
C LEU A 14 4.30 -0.76 -5.20
N ILE A 15 3.94 0.15 -4.29
CA ILE A 15 3.19 1.35 -4.64
C ILE A 15 4.04 2.60 -4.39
N SER A 16 4.29 3.36 -5.47
CA SER A 16 4.88 4.69 -5.39
C SER A 16 3.88 5.70 -4.85
N SER A 17 4.34 6.64 -4.02
CA SER A 17 3.50 7.66 -3.37
C SER A 17 2.39 7.06 -2.48
N ALA A 18 2.62 5.88 -1.89
CA ALA A 18 1.67 5.21 -0.99
C ALA A 18 1.45 5.95 0.35
N ALA A 19 2.34 6.86 0.71
CA ALA A 19 2.27 7.57 2.00
C ALA A 19 1.05 8.50 2.11
N ARG A 20 0.59 9.09 1.00
CA ARG A 20 -0.49 10.10 0.97
C ARG A 20 -1.23 10.09 -0.37
N GLY A 21 -2.39 10.75 -0.42
CA GLY A 21 -3.16 10.93 -1.64
C GLY A 21 -3.74 9.62 -2.19
N ILE A 22 -3.82 9.53 -3.52
CA ILE A 22 -4.53 8.44 -4.23
C ILE A 22 -3.90 7.07 -3.98
N GLY A 23 -2.57 7.00 -3.77
CA GLY A 23 -1.88 5.73 -3.51
C GLY A 23 -2.20 5.10 -2.16
N ARG A 24 -2.69 5.88 -1.18
CA ARG A 24 -2.90 5.40 0.20
C ARG A 24 -4.05 4.40 0.32
N VAL A 25 -5.20 4.69 -0.29
CA VAL A 25 -6.40 3.85 -0.21
C VAL A 25 -6.18 2.45 -0.81
N PRO A 26 -5.66 2.28 -2.04
CA PRO A 26 -5.38 0.96 -2.59
C PRO A 26 -4.30 0.22 -1.79
N THR A 27 -3.28 0.92 -1.27
CA THR A 27 -2.26 0.32 -0.40
C THR A 27 -2.89 -0.30 0.85
N LEU A 28 -3.75 0.45 1.55
CA LEU A 28 -4.42 -0.02 2.76
C LEU A 28 -5.40 -1.16 2.47
N ARG A 29 -6.05 -1.13 1.31
CA ARG A 29 -6.93 -2.21 0.87
C ARG A 29 -6.15 -3.51 0.69
N LEU A 30 -5.07 -3.48 -0.09
CA LEU A 30 -4.26 -4.67 -0.40
C LEU A 30 -3.55 -5.22 0.84
N ALA A 31 -3.08 -4.34 1.73
CA ALA A 31 -2.58 -4.74 3.04
C ALA A 31 -3.65 -5.44 3.90
N GLY A 32 -4.89 -4.92 3.87
CA GLY A 32 -6.04 -5.55 4.52
C GLY A 32 -6.42 -6.91 3.91
N GLU A 33 -6.07 -7.12 2.65
CA GLU A 33 -6.23 -8.39 1.92
C GLU A 33 -5.02 -9.34 2.08
N GLY A 34 -4.02 -8.95 2.89
CA GLY A 34 -2.89 -9.79 3.29
C GLY A 34 -1.60 -9.64 2.47
N ALA A 35 -1.50 -8.65 1.59
CA ALA A 35 -0.26 -8.37 0.86
C ALA A 35 0.80 -7.72 1.77
N ASP A 36 2.05 -8.10 1.56
CA ASP A 36 3.21 -7.39 2.12
C ASP A 36 3.51 -6.17 1.23
N MET A 37 3.60 -4.99 1.84
CA MET A 37 3.66 -3.74 1.09
C MET A 37 5.03 -3.08 1.17
N VAL A 38 5.58 -2.70 0.01
CA VAL A 38 6.74 -1.80 -0.09
C VAL A 38 6.25 -0.44 -0.58
N ALA A 39 6.23 0.53 0.34
CA ALA A 39 5.77 1.88 0.07
C ALA A 39 6.97 2.81 -0.22
N LYS A 40 7.03 3.39 -1.44
CA LYS A 40 7.97 4.48 -1.71
C LYS A 40 7.27 5.81 -1.45
N ALA A 41 7.68 6.53 -0.42
CA ALA A 41 7.26 7.91 -0.23
C ALA A 41 7.99 8.80 -1.25
N THR A 42 7.28 9.26 -2.29
CA THR A 42 7.79 10.32 -3.15
C THR A 42 7.35 11.64 -2.54
N GLY A 43 8.30 12.32 -1.88
CA GLY A 43 8.15 13.69 -1.43
C GLY A 43 9.35 14.48 -1.92
N ASN A 44 9.16 15.77 -2.17
CA ASN A 44 10.27 16.71 -2.34
C ASN A 44 10.95 16.86 -0.98
N TYR A 45 11.90 15.97 -0.68
CA TYR A 45 12.89 16.24 0.35
C TYR A 45 13.97 17.06 -0.34
N GLU A 46 13.98 18.36 -0.09
CA GLU A 46 15.14 19.20 -0.40
C GLU A 46 16.32 18.63 0.42
N ILE A 47 17.35 18.19 -0.29
CA ILE A 47 18.65 17.78 0.26
C ILE A 47 19.53 19.00 0.46
#